data_AF-A0A7N0VDC4-F1
#
_entry.id   AF-A0A7N0VDC4-F1
#
_cell.length_a   1.000
_cell.length_b   1.000
_cell.length_c   1.000
_cell.angle_alpha   90.00
_cell.angle_beta   90.00
_cell.angle_gamma   90.00
#
_symmetry.space_group_name_H-M   'P 1'
#
loop_
_entity.id
_entity.type
_entity.pdbx_description
1 polymer ?
#
loop_
_entity_poly.entity_id
_entity_poly.type
_entity_poly.pdbx_seq_one_letter_code
_entity_poly.pdbx_strand_id
1 'polypeptide(L)'
;TTCLIKQVKHALNRPMLKEPQRLMSRHFLAFYKDQESHDSRLLSFAKMDFHLVQLVHQKDLATLTKWWKDSDYANKLPFTRDRIVESFFWALGIYWEPQYSLARCTVAKLIAILTIIDDIFDAHGTLDELQIFYQASQRWDMACIDEFPEEYMKVAYKALLDFFQGIEDTALEEQRPNYAPYAIELMKNVIPSYLKEAKWCYQDEYTPTTEEYLSVSLVNVCQALFAVTGFSCLSDPYVPEDVIQWTASNPQIVKAADYIGRFMDDIASHKVHTYSQSLRQCLL
;
A
#
# COMPACT_ATOMS: atom_id res chain seq x y z
N THR A 1 -4.14 -35.09 -19.40
CA THR A 1 -5.29 -34.90 -18.48
C THR A 1 -4.94 -34.18 -17.18
N THR A 2 -3.74 -34.37 -16.61
CA THR A 2 -3.29 -33.75 -15.34
C THR A 2 -3.07 -32.23 -15.42
N CYS A 3 -2.62 -31.69 -16.55
CA CYS A 3 -2.40 -30.23 -16.74
C CYS A 3 -3.72 -29.44 -16.69
N LEU A 4 -4.75 -29.89 -17.42
CA LEU A 4 -6.07 -29.24 -17.41
C LEU A 4 -6.73 -29.26 -16.02
N ILE A 5 -6.65 -30.38 -15.29
CA ILE A 5 -7.18 -30.45 -13.91
C ILE A 5 -6.50 -29.42 -13.01
N LYS A 6 -5.18 -29.22 -13.12
CA LYS A 6 -4.47 -28.20 -12.34
C LYS A 6 -4.91 -26.79 -12.71
N GLN A 7 -5.08 -26.50 -14.01
CA GLN A 7 -5.57 -25.19 -14.49
C GLN A 7 -6.99 -24.89 -14.01
N VAL A 8 -7.89 -25.87 -14.11
CA VAL A 8 -9.28 -25.74 -13.62
C VAL A 8 -9.28 -25.53 -12.10
N LYS A 9 -8.52 -26.32 -11.34
CA LYS A 9 -8.41 -26.12 -9.88
C LYS A 9 -7.85 -24.75 -9.51
N HIS A 10 -6.84 -24.27 -10.23
CA HIS A 10 -6.28 -22.93 -10.03
C HIS A 10 -7.34 -21.85 -10.29
N ALA A 11 -8.00 -21.89 -11.45
CA ALA A 11 -9.02 -20.91 -11.83
C ALA A 11 -10.26 -20.92 -10.92
N LEU A 12 -10.64 -22.09 -10.40
CA LEU A 12 -11.72 -22.22 -9.41
C LEU A 12 -11.35 -21.61 -8.05
N ASN A 13 -10.07 -21.66 -7.67
CA ASN A 13 -9.59 -21.03 -6.44
C ASN A 13 -9.43 -19.50 -6.62
N ARG A 14 -8.77 -19.08 -7.71
CA ARG A 14 -8.60 -17.67 -8.05
C ARG A 14 -8.75 -17.50 -9.58
N PRO A 15 -9.81 -16.82 -10.05
CA PRO A 15 -9.99 -16.58 -11.48
C PRO A 15 -8.81 -15.79 -12.06
N MET A 16 -8.38 -16.11 -13.28
CA MET A 16 -7.20 -15.48 -13.91
C MET A 16 -7.30 -13.95 -13.97
N LEU A 17 -8.50 -13.40 -14.18
CA LEU A 17 -8.74 -11.94 -14.23
C LEU A 17 -8.59 -11.24 -12.87
N LYS A 18 -8.54 -12.00 -11.76
CA LYS A 18 -8.44 -11.48 -10.39
C LYS A 18 -7.05 -11.70 -9.78
N GLU A 19 -6.10 -12.25 -10.55
CA GLU A 19 -4.76 -12.53 -10.05
C GLU A 19 -3.75 -11.53 -10.63
N PRO A 20 -2.84 -10.96 -9.81
CA PRO A 20 -1.83 -10.04 -10.29
C PRO A 20 -1.02 -10.65 -11.44
N GLN A 21 -0.88 -9.92 -12.55
CA GLN A 21 -0.24 -10.41 -13.77
C GLN A 21 1.14 -10.99 -13.51
N ARG A 22 1.92 -10.34 -12.64
CA ARG A 22 3.26 -10.81 -12.29
C ARG A 22 3.26 -12.16 -11.57
N LEU A 23 2.32 -12.40 -10.67
CA LEU A 23 2.17 -13.70 -10.00
C LEU A 23 1.66 -14.76 -10.97
N MET A 24 0.67 -14.39 -11.79
CA MET A 24 0.15 -15.26 -12.85
C MET A 24 1.24 -15.71 -13.81
N SER A 25 2.15 -14.84 -14.21
CA SER A 25 3.22 -15.18 -15.16
C SER A 25 4.09 -16.34 -14.66
N ARG A 26 4.40 -16.39 -13.36
CA ARG A 26 5.15 -17.49 -12.75
C ARG A 26 4.37 -18.81 -12.80
N HIS A 27 3.09 -18.80 -12.44
CA HIS A 27 2.23 -19.98 -12.52
C HIS A 27 2.07 -20.46 -13.97
N PHE A 28 1.88 -19.52 -14.88
CA PHE A 28 1.66 -19.80 -16.29
C PHE A 28 2.90 -20.40 -16.98
N LEU A 29 4.11 -19.96 -16.62
CA LEU A 29 5.35 -20.58 -17.09
C LEU A 29 5.42 -22.08 -16.77
N ALA A 30 4.94 -22.49 -15.60
CA ALA A 30 4.88 -23.89 -15.19
C ALA A 30 3.82 -24.65 -16.00
N PHE A 31 2.62 -24.07 -16.18
CA PHE A 31 1.56 -24.69 -16.96
C PHE A 31 1.92 -24.84 -18.43
N TYR A 32 2.46 -23.79 -19.05
CA TYR A 32 2.80 -23.76 -20.47
C TYR A 32 3.88 -24.80 -20.80
N LYS A 33 4.88 -24.98 -19.91
CA LYS A 33 5.90 -26.02 -20.05
C LYS A 33 5.31 -27.44 -20.17
N ASP A 34 4.22 -27.72 -19.46
CA ASP A 34 3.59 -29.03 -19.41
C ASP A 34 2.58 -29.27 -20.53
N GLN A 35 2.35 -28.31 -21.44
CA GLN A 35 1.45 -28.47 -22.58
C GLN A 35 2.14 -29.18 -23.75
N GLU A 36 1.46 -30.12 -24.38
CA GLU A 36 2.00 -30.84 -25.54
C GLU A 36 2.29 -29.91 -26.73
N SER A 37 1.50 -28.84 -26.88
CA SER A 37 1.60 -27.88 -27.98
C SER A 37 2.47 -26.66 -27.68
N HIS A 38 3.30 -26.68 -26.63
CA HIS A 38 4.08 -25.51 -26.27
C HIS A 38 5.20 -25.22 -27.28
N ASP A 39 5.45 -23.93 -27.53
CA ASP A 39 6.58 -23.46 -28.32
C ASP A 39 7.79 -23.29 -27.38
N SER A 40 8.86 -24.04 -27.66
CA SER A 40 10.09 -24.03 -26.86
C SER A 40 10.84 -22.69 -26.91
N ARG A 41 10.77 -21.95 -28.02
CA ARG A 41 11.38 -20.63 -28.17
C ARG A 41 10.62 -19.60 -27.35
N LEU A 42 9.28 -19.63 -27.41
CA LEU A 42 8.43 -18.75 -26.59
C LEU A 42 8.63 -19.01 -25.10
N LEU A 43 8.65 -20.28 -24.67
CA LEU A 43 8.90 -20.63 -23.27
C LEU A 43 10.29 -20.16 -22.79
N SER A 44 11.30 -20.27 -23.66
CA SER A 44 12.65 -19.80 -23.34
C SER A 44 12.70 -18.28 -23.21
N PHE A 45 12.07 -17.56 -24.15
CA PHE A 45 11.93 -16.10 -24.10
C PHE A 45 11.22 -15.65 -22.83
N ALA A 46 10.07 -16.23 -22.51
CA ALA A 46 9.28 -15.84 -21.34
C ALA A 46 10.02 -16.09 -20.02
N LYS A 47 10.84 -17.14 -19.92
CA LYS A 47 11.71 -17.37 -18.75
C LYS A 47 12.82 -16.34 -18.63
N MET A 48 13.45 -15.98 -19.75
CA MET A 48 14.50 -14.96 -19.77
C MET A 48 13.93 -13.59 -19.37
N ASP A 49 12.83 -13.18 -19.97
CA ASP A 49 12.12 -11.95 -19.60
C ASP A 49 11.72 -11.96 -18.12
N PHE A 50 11.14 -13.06 -17.63
CA PHE A 50 10.79 -13.18 -16.21
C PHE A 50 12.01 -12.97 -15.30
N HIS A 51 13.15 -13.58 -15.60
CA HIS A 51 14.37 -13.37 -14.81
C HIS A 51 14.92 -11.95 -14.93
N LEU A 52 14.91 -11.34 -16.11
CA LEU A 52 15.38 -9.96 -16.30
C LEU A 52 14.54 -8.98 -15.47
N VAL A 53 13.22 -9.08 -15.55
CA VAL A 53 12.31 -8.27 -14.74
C VAL A 53 12.52 -8.53 -13.24
N GLN A 54 12.74 -9.79 -12.84
CA GLN A 54 13.01 -10.13 -11.44
C GLN A 54 14.32 -9.53 -10.93
N LEU A 55 15.36 -9.42 -11.75
CA LEU A 55 16.62 -8.75 -11.38
C LEU A 55 16.39 -7.26 -11.09
N VAL A 56 15.53 -6.59 -11.87
CA VAL A 56 15.13 -5.20 -11.59
C VAL A 56 14.41 -5.13 -10.24
N HIS A 57 13.44 -6.01 -10.00
CA HIS A 57 12.71 -6.06 -8.72
C HIS A 57 13.63 -6.32 -7.52
N GLN A 58 14.65 -7.16 -7.67
CA GLN A 58 15.65 -7.40 -6.62
C GLN A 58 16.51 -6.16 -6.35
N LYS A 59 16.89 -5.41 -7.38
CA LYS A 59 17.62 -4.15 -7.22
C LYS A 59 16.77 -3.08 -6.51
N ASP A 60 15.49 -2.98 -6.86
CA ASP A 60 14.55 -2.09 -6.18
C ASP A 60 14.40 -2.48 -4.70
N LEU A 61 14.18 -3.77 -4.43
CA LEU A 61 14.05 -4.27 -3.07
C LEU A 61 15.33 -4.05 -2.25
N ALA A 62 16.51 -4.20 -2.85
CA ALA A 62 17.77 -3.88 -2.18
C ALA A 62 17.87 -2.39 -1.80
N THR A 63 17.42 -1.50 -2.69
CA THR A 63 17.36 -0.05 -2.42
C THR A 63 16.36 0.28 -1.32
N LEU A 64 15.18 -0.33 -1.38
CA LEU A 64 14.11 -0.13 -0.40
C LEU A 64 14.49 -0.66 0.98
N THR A 65 15.06 -1.87 1.05
CA THR A 65 15.52 -2.46 2.32
C THR A 65 16.68 -1.70 2.93
N LYS A 66 17.56 -1.10 2.12
CA LYS A 66 18.56 -0.17 2.61
C LYS A 66 17.91 1.07 3.24
N TRP A 67 16.98 1.72 2.53
CA TRP A 67 16.24 2.86 3.07
C TRP A 67 15.54 2.52 4.40
N TRP A 68 14.87 1.38 4.47
CA TRP A 68 14.17 0.94 5.69
C TRP A 68 15.12 0.73 6.88
N LYS A 69 16.30 0.14 6.63
CA LYS A 69 17.35 -0.02 7.64
C LYS A 69 17.93 1.32 8.08
N ASP A 70 18.22 2.22 7.14
CA ASP A 70 18.79 3.53 7.42
C ASP A 70 17.81 4.41 8.24
N SER A 71 16.51 4.24 8.05
CA SER A 71 15.47 4.91 8.85
C SER A 71 15.41 4.42 10.31
N ASP A 72 15.83 3.18 10.56
CA ASP A 72 15.86 2.55 11.88
C ASP A 72 14.49 2.45 12.57
N TYR A 73 13.41 2.33 11.78
CA TYR A 73 12.04 2.26 12.32
C TYR A 73 11.80 0.99 13.14
N ALA A 74 12.42 -0.14 12.79
CA ALA A 74 12.29 -1.38 13.56
C ALA A 74 12.75 -1.24 15.02
N ASN A 75 13.76 -0.40 15.29
CA ASN A 75 14.24 -0.15 16.65
C ASN A 75 13.49 1.02 17.32
N LYS A 76 13.14 2.07 16.56
CA LYS A 76 12.42 3.25 17.08
C LYS A 76 10.94 2.98 17.35
N LEU A 77 10.34 2.05 16.60
CA LEU A 77 8.91 1.72 16.60
C LEU A 77 8.70 0.19 16.69
N PRO A 78 9.23 -0.48 17.73
CA PRO A 78 9.30 -1.95 17.79
C PRO A 78 7.94 -2.65 17.92
N PHE A 79 6.87 -1.90 18.19
CA PHE A 79 5.50 -2.39 18.24
C PHE A 79 4.83 -2.48 16.87
N THR A 80 5.41 -1.85 15.85
CA THR A 80 4.85 -1.85 14.48
C THR A 80 5.29 -3.09 13.70
N ARG A 81 4.48 -3.47 12.71
CA ARG A 81 4.75 -4.58 11.80
C ARG A 81 5.93 -4.25 10.88
N ASP A 82 7.06 -4.95 11.04
CA ASP A 82 8.20 -4.87 10.11
C ASP A 82 7.91 -5.68 8.83
N ARG A 83 7.38 -5.00 7.81
CA ARG A 83 6.79 -5.62 6.60
C ARG A 83 7.29 -5.03 5.29
N ILE A 84 8.51 -4.48 5.25
CA ILE A 84 9.01 -3.78 4.05
C ILE A 84 9.03 -4.65 2.78
N VAL A 85 9.26 -5.96 2.93
CA VAL A 85 9.25 -6.91 1.80
C VAL A 85 7.83 -7.15 1.30
N GLU A 86 6.87 -7.25 2.22
CA GLU A 86 5.45 -7.39 1.91
C GLU A 86 4.86 -6.12 1.31
N SER A 87 5.27 -4.94 1.79
CA SER A 87 4.93 -3.63 1.19
C SER A 87 5.45 -3.53 -0.25
N PHE A 88 6.69 -3.99 -0.49
CA PHE A 88 7.23 -4.08 -1.85
C PHE A 88 6.45 -5.07 -2.72
N PHE A 89 6.09 -6.22 -2.17
CA PHE A 89 5.30 -7.21 -2.88
C PHE A 89 3.92 -6.69 -3.27
N TRP A 90 3.29 -5.88 -2.42
CA TRP A 90 2.06 -5.15 -2.76
C TRP A 90 2.27 -4.15 -3.90
N ALA A 91 3.36 -3.36 -3.85
CA ALA A 91 3.68 -2.40 -4.91
C ALA A 91 3.95 -3.08 -6.27
N LEU A 92 4.47 -4.32 -6.28
CA LEU A 92 4.58 -5.14 -7.50
C LEU A 92 3.23 -5.48 -8.12
N GLY A 93 2.15 -5.52 -7.32
CA GLY A 93 0.80 -5.70 -7.84
C GLY A 93 0.31 -4.53 -8.69
N ILE A 94 0.85 -3.33 -8.43
CA ILE A 94 0.45 -2.08 -9.09
C ILE A 94 1.40 -1.75 -10.25
N TYR A 95 2.71 -1.82 -10.03
CA TYR A 95 3.74 -1.37 -10.97
C TYR A 95 4.79 -2.46 -11.25
N TRP A 96 4.44 -3.59 -11.86
CA TRP A 96 5.41 -4.68 -12.07
C TRP A 96 6.40 -4.40 -13.21
N GLU A 97 6.09 -3.50 -14.12
CA GLU A 97 6.86 -3.23 -15.33
C GLU A 97 8.22 -2.58 -15.00
N PRO A 98 9.34 -2.99 -15.63
CA PRO A 98 10.68 -2.55 -15.25
C PRO A 98 10.87 -1.02 -15.16
N GLN A 99 10.27 -0.26 -16.08
CA GLN A 99 10.39 1.19 -16.18
C GLN A 99 9.79 1.95 -14.99
N TYR A 100 8.90 1.32 -14.20
CA TYR A 100 8.23 1.96 -13.06
C TYR A 100 8.94 1.72 -11.72
N SER A 101 10.28 1.60 -11.72
CA SER A 101 11.09 1.37 -10.51
C SER A 101 10.91 2.45 -9.44
N LEU A 102 10.91 3.72 -9.83
CA LEU A 102 10.68 4.83 -8.90
C LEU A 102 9.27 4.74 -8.28
N ALA A 103 8.24 4.55 -9.11
CA ALA A 103 6.86 4.41 -8.64
C ALA A 103 6.68 3.22 -7.68
N ARG A 104 7.25 2.05 -8.02
CA ARG A 104 7.25 0.88 -7.12
C ARG A 104 7.87 1.20 -5.77
N CYS A 105 9.08 1.76 -5.77
CA CYS A 105 9.81 2.04 -4.54
C CYS A 105 9.04 3.06 -3.69
N THR A 106 8.55 4.14 -4.30
CA THR A 106 7.80 5.20 -3.60
C THR A 106 6.49 4.68 -3.03
N VAL A 107 5.71 3.89 -3.78
CA VAL A 107 4.48 3.28 -3.26
C VAL A 107 4.77 2.26 -2.16
N ALA A 108 5.84 1.47 -2.27
CA ALA A 108 6.22 0.55 -1.20
C ALA A 108 6.60 1.28 0.10
N LYS A 109 7.31 2.41 0.00
CA LYS A 109 7.62 3.29 1.15
C LYS A 109 6.34 3.85 1.77
N LEU A 110 5.41 4.36 0.94
CA LEU A 110 4.12 4.85 1.41
C LEU A 110 3.34 3.77 2.16
N ILE A 111 3.25 2.55 1.61
CA ILE A 111 2.58 1.43 2.27
C ILE A 111 3.22 1.16 3.64
N ALA A 112 4.54 1.13 3.73
CA ALA A 112 5.23 0.89 4.99
C ALA A 112 4.95 2.00 6.04
N ILE A 113 4.90 3.27 5.61
CA ILE A 113 4.56 4.39 6.49
C ILE A 113 3.09 4.33 6.92
N LEU A 114 2.17 3.99 6.00
CA LEU A 114 0.77 3.77 6.33
C LEU A 114 0.62 2.62 7.34
N THR A 115 1.37 1.53 7.20
CA THR A 115 1.35 0.42 8.18
C THR A 115 1.81 0.88 9.57
N ILE A 116 2.85 1.71 9.65
CA ILE A 116 3.28 2.30 10.94
C ILE A 116 2.16 3.14 11.56
N ILE A 117 1.51 4.00 10.76
CA ILE A 117 0.43 4.87 11.23
C ILE A 117 -0.79 4.03 11.64
N ASP A 118 -1.16 3.03 10.85
CA ASP A 118 -2.23 2.07 11.13
C ASP A 118 -2.00 1.39 12.50
N ASP A 119 -0.80 0.82 12.73
CA ASP A 119 -0.41 0.20 14.00
C ASP A 119 -0.46 1.17 15.21
N ILE A 120 -0.19 2.45 14.97
CA ILE A 120 -0.31 3.48 16.01
C ILE A 120 -1.79 3.72 16.33
N PHE A 121 -2.66 3.80 15.34
CA PHE A 121 -4.07 4.15 15.53
C PHE A 121 -4.93 2.97 16.02
N ASP A 122 -4.64 1.74 15.60
CA ASP A 122 -5.46 0.57 15.90
C ASP A 122 -5.03 -0.20 17.17
N ALA A 123 -3.75 -0.16 17.53
CA ALA A 123 -3.18 -1.07 18.53
C ALA A 123 -2.31 -0.41 19.61
N HIS A 124 -1.71 0.75 19.35
CA HIS A 124 -0.71 1.32 20.27
C HIS A 124 -1.12 2.62 20.97
N GLY A 125 -1.56 3.63 20.21
CA GLY A 125 -1.81 4.98 20.71
C GLY A 125 -3.09 5.10 21.54
N THR A 126 -3.06 6.00 22.52
CA THR A 126 -4.25 6.42 23.27
C THR A 126 -5.06 7.44 22.49
N LEU A 127 -6.37 7.53 22.73
CA LEU A 127 -7.23 8.49 22.02
C LEU A 127 -6.74 9.94 22.09
N ASP A 128 -6.20 10.37 23.24
CA ASP A 128 -5.68 11.73 23.41
C ASP A 128 -4.47 11.98 22.51
N GLU A 129 -3.55 11.02 22.43
CA GLU A 129 -2.38 11.12 21.57
C GLU A 129 -2.76 11.04 20.07
N LEU A 130 -3.69 10.15 19.71
CA LEU A 130 -4.21 10.05 18.34
C LEU A 130 -4.92 11.34 17.90
N GLN A 131 -5.59 12.02 18.83
CA GLN A 131 -6.24 13.31 18.59
C GLN A 131 -5.21 14.41 18.29
N ILE A 132 -4.05 14.40 18.96
CA ILE A 132 -2.91 15.29 18.67
C ILE A 132 -2.33 14.97 17.29
N PHE A 133 -2.12 13.68 16.97
CA PHE A 133 -1.61 13.26 15.66
C PHE A 133 -2.50 13.72 14.51
N TYR A 134 -3.82 13.56 14.65
CA TYR A 134 -4.78 14.09 13.70
C TYR A 134 -4.66 15.61 13.56
N GLN A 135 -4.59 16.37 14.65
CA GLN A 135 -4.49 17.84 14.59
C GLN A 135 -3.19 18.31 13.91
N ALA A 136 -2.07 17.64 14.20
CA ALA A 136 -0.81 17.85 13.51
C ALA A 136 -0.92 17.53 12.02
N SER A 137 -1.58 16.43 11.64
CA SER A 137 -1.75 16.08 10.24
C SER A 137 -2.62 17.06 9.47
N GLN A 138 -3.64 17.65 10.09
CA GLN A 138 -4.46 18.67 9.42
C GLN A 138 -3.68 19.96 9.13
N ARG A 139 -2.70 20.31 9.98
CA ARG A 139 -1.81 21.46 9.76
C ARG A 139 -0.65 21.16 8.82
N TRP A 140 -0.17 19.91 8.81
CA TRP A 140 0.89 19.42 7.93
C TRP A 140 2.19 20.26 8.04
N ASP A 141 2.65 20.50 9.27
CA ASP A 141 3.81 21.34 9.55
C ASP A 141 4.79 20.60 10.49
N MET A 142 6.08 20.59 10.13
CA MET A 142 7.16 20.01 10.92
C MET A 142 7.24 20.60 12.33
N ALA A 143 6.83 21.86 12.52
CA ALA A 143 6.76 22.49 13.84
C ALA A 143 5.79 21.78 14.80
N CYS A 144 4.83 21.01 14.30
CA CYS A 144 3.91 20.23 15.14
C CYS A 144 4.60 19.06 15.86
N ILE A 145 5.84 18.69 15.49
CA ILE A 145 6.58 17.60 16.14
C ILE A 145 6.72 17.81 17.64
N ASP A 146 6.96 19.05 18.07
CA ASP A 146 7.20 19.37 19.47
C ASP A 146 5.93 19.28 20.33
N GLU A 147 4.75 19.16 19.72
CA GLU A 147 3.48 18.99 20.41
C GLU A 147 3.22 17.53 20.84
N PHE A 148 3.90 16.56 20.23
CA PHE A 148 3.72 15.16 20.59
C PHE A 148 4.36 14.86 21.94
N PRO A 149 3.61 14.23 22.87
CA PRO A 149 4.15 13.86 24.18
C PRO A 149 5.18 12.73 24.07
N GLU A 150 4.92 11.77 23.18
CA GLU A 150 5.69 10.54 23.06
C GLU A 150 6.62 10.54 21.84
N GLU A 151 7.84 10.04 22.02
CA GLU A 151 8.88 10.05 20.99
C GLU A 151 8.50 9.22 19.75
N TYR A 152 7.76 8.11 19.93
CA TYR A 152 7.35 7.27 18.81
C TYR A 152 6.42 8.01 17.83
N MET A 153 5.56 8.91 18.34
CA MET A 153 4.69 9.73 17.48
C MET A 153 5.47 10.77 16.70
N LYS A 154 6.50 11.35 17.31
CA LYS A 154 7.44 12.25 16.63
C LYS A 154 8.13 11.54 15.48
N VAL A 155 8.63 10.34 15.73
CA VAL A 155 9.28 9.51 14.70
C VAL A 155 8.31 9.20 13.55
N ALA A 156 7.08 8.79 13.85
CA ALA A 156 6.08 8.45 12.83
C ALA A 156 5.62 9.68 12.02
N TYR A 157 5.33 10.80 12.68
CA TYR A 157 4.92 12.03 12.01
C TYR A 157 6.05 12.62 11.16
N LYS A 158 7.29 12.60 11.67
CA LYS A 158 8.47 12.99 10.88
C LYS A 158 8.64 12.10 9.66
N ALA A 159 8.50 10.78 9.81
CA ALA A 159 8.58 9.84 8.69
C ALA A 159 7.54 10.14 7.60
N LEU A 160 6.32 10.51 8.00
CA LEU A 160 5.26 10.92 7.08
C LEU A 160 5.66 12.19 6.30
N LEU A 161 6.10 13.24 6.99
CA LEU A 161 6.48 14.50 6.35
C LEU A 161 7.70 14.34 5.44
N ASP A 162 8.76 13.69 5.93
CA ASP A 162 9.99 13.44 5.16
C ASP A 162 9.71 12.64 3.88
N PHE A 163 8.75 11.71 3.92
CA PHE A 163 8.36 10.93 2.75
C PHE A 163 7.77 11.81 1.64
N PHE A 164 6.81 12.68 1.97
CA PHE A 164 6.22 13.56 0.98
C PHE A 164 7.19 14.65 0.53
N GLN A 165 8.02 15.18 1.43
CA GLN A 165 9.12 16.09 1.06
C GLN A 165 10.06 15.44 0.05
N GLY A 166 10.40 14.16 0.22
CA GLY A 166 11.23 13.43 -0.74
C GLY A 166 10.61 13.30 -2.14
N ILE A 167 9.27 13.25 -2.24
CA ILE A 167 8.57 13.30 -3.54
C ILE A 167 8.72 14.68 -4.18
N GLU A 168 8.57 15.75 -3.39
CA GLU A 168 8.73 17.13 -3.85
C GLU A 168 10.16 17.42 -4.30
N ASP A 169 11.14 16.96 -3.53
CA ASP A 169 12.57 17.10 -3.82
C ASP A 169 12.91 16.37 -5.13
N THR A 170 12.44 15.14 -5.29
CA THR A 170 12.58 14.39 -6.56
C THR A 170 11.94 15.15 -7.71
N ALA A 171 10.78 15.78 -7.48
CA ALA A 171 10.10 16.53 -8.53
C ALA A 171 10.91 17.75 -8.98
N LEU A 172 11.49 18.46 -8.03
CA LEU A 172 12.35 19.61 -8.27
C LEU A 172 13.67 19.23 -8.97
N GLU A 173 14.36 18.21 -8.46
CA GLU A 173 15.64 17.73 -8.98
C GLU A 173 15.53 17.25 -10.44
N GLU A 174 14.45 16.53 -10.74
CA GLU A 174 14.20 15.97 -12.08
C GLU A 174 13.39 16.91 -13.00
N GLN A 175 13.06 18.13 -12.55
CA GLN A 175 12.28 19.12 -13.31
C GLN A 175 10.95 18.57 -13.85
N ARG A 176 10.27 17.77 -13.03
CA ARG A 176 8.96 17.18 -13.34
C ARG A 176 7.85 17.93 -12.58
N PRO A 177 6.58 17.83 -13.01
CA PRO A 177 5.47 18.39 -12.26
C PRO A 177 5.41 17.85 -10.81
N ASN A 178 5.15 18.72 -9.85
CA ASN A 178 4.98 18.32 -8.44
C ASN A 178 3.52 17.95 -8.17
N TYR A 179 3.25 16.66 -7.95
CA TYR A 179 1.93 16.15 -7.58
C TYR A 179 1.80 15.79 -6.09
N ALA A 180 2.85 15.99 -5.27
CA ALA A 180 2.80 15.71 -3.84
C ALA A 180 1.65 16.44 -3.10
N PRO A 181 1.30 17.71 -3.43
CA PRO A 181 0.18 18.38 -2.76
C PRO A 181 -1.15 17.63 -2.87
N TYR A 182 -1.42 16.99 -4.03
CA TYR A 182 -2.64 16.19 -4.22
C TYR A 182 -2.64 14.93 -3.33
N ALA A 183 -1.49 14.28 -3.20
CA ALA A 183 -1.34 13.10 -2.35
C ALA A 183 -1.40 13.47 -0.86
N ILE A 184 -0.83 14.61 -0.46
CA ILE A 184 -0.92 15.14 0.91
C ILE A 184 -2.39 15.38 1.30
N GLU A 185 -3.18 16.02 0.44
CA GLU A 185 -4.60 16.25 0.72
C GLU A 185 -5.40 14.94 0.83
N LEU A 186 -5.08 13.93 0.01
CA LEU A 186 -5.65 12.58 0.18
C LEU A 186 -5.25 11.96 1.53
N MET A 187 -3.98 12.09 1.94
CA MET A 187 -3.50 11.59 3.24
C MET A 187 -4.18 12.29 4.42
N LYS A 188 -4.45 13.59 4.30
CA LYS A 188 -5.20 14.37 5.30
C LYS A 188 -6.65 13.91 5.46
N ASN A 189 -7.22 13.21 4.48
CA ASN A 189 -8.52 12.54 4.57
C ASN A 189 -8.43 11.11 5.15
N VAL A 190 -7.30 10.42 5.00
CA VAL A 190 -7.07 9.07 5.53
C VAL A 190 -6.88 9.07 7.06
N ILE A 191 -6.07 9.97 7.60
CA ILE A 191 -5.81 10.02 9.05
C ILE A 191 -7.10 10.21 9.90
N PRO A 192 -8.06 11.08 9.51
CA PRO A 192 -9.36 11.16 10.16
C PRO A 192 -10.14 9.84 10.15
N SER A 193 -10.04 9.04 9.08
CA SER A 193 -10.69 7.72 9.05
C SER A 193 -10.09 6.76 10.08
N TYR A 194 -8.76 6.73 10.24
CA TYR A 194 -8.13 5.94 11.31
C TYR A 194 -8.55 6.40 12.70
N LEU A 195 -8.63 7.73 12.94
CA LEU A 195 -9.10 8.24 14.23
C LEU A 195 -10.56 7.86 14.50
N LYS A 196 -11.41 7.83 13.48
CA LYS A 196 -12.82 7.46 13.60
C LYS A 196 -12.95 5.97 13.94
N GLU A 197 -12.17 5.10 13.31
CA GLU A 197 -12.11 3.67 13.64
C GLU A 197 -11.59 3.42 15.06
N ALA A 198 -10.51 4.10 15.45
CA ALA A 198 -10.01 4.05 16.82
C ALA A 198 -11.10 4.49 17.82
N LYS A 199 -11.82 5.58 17.55
CA LYS A 199 -12.92 6.03 18.43
C LYS A 199 -14.03 5.00 18.58
N TRP A 200 -14.37 4.25 17.53
CA TRP A 200 -15.32 3.14 17.65
C TRP A 200 -14.79 2.02 18.55
N CYS A 201 -13.50 1.70 18.43
CA CYS A 201 -12.83 0.67 19.22
C CYS A 201 -12.75 0.98 20.73
N TYR A 202 -12.62 2.26 21.08
CA TYR A 202 -12.59 2.73 22.47
C TYR A 202 -13.98 2.94 23.08
N GLN A 203 -15.04 2.92 22.28
CA GLN A 203 -16.41 3.06 22.78
C GLN A 203 -16.96 1.69 23.21
N ASP A 204 -17.25 1.55 24.49
CA ASP A 204 -17.88 0.34 25.02
C ASP A 204 -19.18 0.02 24.27
N GLU A 205 -19.29 -1.22 23.80
CA GLU A 205 -20.45 -1.78 23.09
C GLU A 205 -20.85 -1.05 21.79
N TYR A 206 -19.97 -0.25 21.19
CA TYR A 206 -20.23 0.34 19.88
C TYR A 206 -19.93 -0.63 18.74
N THR A 207 -20.85 -0.77 17.80
CA THR A 207 -20.61 -1.46 16.53
C THR A 207 -21.20 -0.61 15.41
N PRO A 208 -20.37 -0.10 14.47
CA PRO A 208 -20.86 0.71 13.37
C PRO A 208 -21.81 -0.11 12.49
N THR A 209 -22.79 0.59 11.89
CA THR A 209 -23.58 -0.03 10.81
C THR A 209 -22.68 -0.30 9.60
N THR A 210 -23.08 -1.21 8.71
CA THR A 210 -22.32 -1.47 7.47
C THR A 210 -22.13 -0.19 6.64
N GLU A 211 -23.12 0.70 6.59
CA GLU A 211 -23.02 1.97 5.88
C GLU A 211 -22.00 2.92 6.54
N GLU A 212 -22.05 3.03 7.87
CA GLU A 212 -21.09 3.86 8.62
C GLU A 212 -19.67 3.31 8.47
N TYR A 213 -19.48 2.00 8.63
CA TYR A 213 -18.21 1.32 8.42
C TYR A 213 -17.65 1.59 7.03
N LEU A 214 -18.42 1.33 5.97
CA LEU A 214 -17.97 1.53 4.59
C LEU A 214 -17.65 2.99 4.28
N SER A 215 -18.33 3.95 4.90
CA SER A 215 -18.01 5.37 4.70
C SER A 215 -16.61 5.75 5.19
N VAL A 216 -16.05 4.98 6.12
CA VAL A 216 -14.72 5.18 6.71
C VAL A 216 -13.71 4.21 6.09
N SER A 217 -14.06 2.93 5.96
CA SER A 217 -13.18 1.86 5.51
C SER A 217 -12.92 1.85 3.99
N LEU A 218 -13.69 2.60 3.21
CA LEU A 218 -13.35 2.86 1.81
C LEU A 218 -12.35 4.01 1.66
N VAL A 219 -12.19 4.86 2.68
CA VAL A 219 -11.16 5.92 2.68
C VAL A 219 -9.83 5.35 3.16
N ASN A 220 -9.85 4.54 4.22
CA ASN A 220 -8.64 3.99 4.85
C ASN A 220 -7.86 3.00 3.95
N VAL A 221 -8.46 2.46 2.88
CA VAL A 221 -7.82 1.53 1.93
C VAL A 221 -6.98 2.24 0.86
N CYS A 222 -6.99 3.58 0.85
CA CYS A 222 -5.99 4.43 0.22
C CYS A 222 -5.78 4.29 -1.31
N GLN A 223 -6.74 3.78 -2.10
CA GLN A 223 -6.45 3.52 -3.53
C GLN A 223 -6.15 4.78 -4.33
N ALA A 224 -6.91 5.86 -4.11
CA ALA A 224 -6.62 7.16 -4.72
C ALA A 224 -5.22 7.67 -4.34
N LEU A 225 -4.85 7.52 -3.08
CA LEU A 225 -3.56 7.95 -2.54
C LEU A 225 -2.41 7.16 -3.18
N PHE A 226 -2.53 5.84 -3.31
CA PHE A 226 -1.54 5.01 -4.01
C PHE A 226 -1.40 5.39 -5.48
N ALA A 227 -2.51 5.62 -6.17
CA ALA A 227 -2.50 6.01 -7.58
C ALA A 227 -1.81 7.36 -7.81
N VAL A 228 -2.22 8.40 -7.08
CA VAL A 228 -1.62 9.75 -7.21
C VAL A 228 -0.14 9.74 -6.83
N THR A 229 0.22 9.06 -5.74
CA THR A 229 1.63 8.91 -5.32
C THR A 229 2.48 8.21 -6.39
N GLY A 230 1.93 7.16 -7.01
CA GLY A 230 2.58 6.47 -8.12
C GLY A 230 2.72 7.35 -9.35
N PHE A 231 1.70 8.15 -9.69
CA PHE A 231 1.72 9.10 -10.81
C PHE A 231 2.80 10.18 -10.67
N SER A 232 3.09 10.66 -9.45
CA SER A 232 4.23 11.57 -9.16
C SER A 232 5.58 11.01 -9.61
N CYS A 233 5.68 9.69 -9.76
CA CYS A 233 6.91 8.99 -10.08
C CYS A 233 7.04 8.61 -11.57
N LEU A 234 6.01 8.83 -12.39
CA LEU A 234 6.02 8.49 -13.82
C LEU A 234 6.63 9.62 -14.65
N SER A 235 7.51 9.28 -15.60
CA SER A 235 8.32 10.27 -16.32
C SER A 235 8.13 10.31 -17.84
N ASP A 236 7.40 9.38 -18.46
CA ASP A 236 7.23 9.36 -19.93
C ASP A 236 5.92 8.67 -20.40
N PRO A 237 4.92 9.45 -20.86
CA PRO A 237 4.77 10.89 -20.64
C PRO A 237 4.40 11.19 -19.17
N TYR A 238 4.60 12.44 -18.73
CA TYR A 238 4.02 12.89 -17.47
C TYR A 238 2.49 12.79 -17.50
N VAL A 239 1.90 12.46 -16.36
CA VAL A 239 0.44 12.38 -16.22
C VAL A 239 -0.15 13.79 -16.23
N PRO A 240 -1.13 14.10 -17.08
CA PRO A 240 -1.77 15.42 -17.08
C PRO A 240 -2.41 15.78 -15.73
N GLU A 241 -2.36 17.05 -15.33
CA GLU A 241 -2.85 17.50 -14.02
C GLU A 241 -4.35 17.28 -13.82
N ASP A 242 -5.16 17.41 -14.89
CA ASP A 242 -6.59 17.10 -14.87
C ASP A 242 -6.85 15.61 -14.57
N VAL A 243 -5.97 14.70 -15.01
CA VAL A 243 -6.02 13.28 -14.66
C VAL A 243 -5.66 13.06 -13.18
N ILE A 244 -4.71 13.82 -12.62
CA ILE A 244 -4.39 13.78 -11.19
C ILE A 244 -5.60 14.22 -10.36
N GLN A 245 -6.21 15.36 -10.71
CA GLN A 245 -7.41 15.88 -10.05
C GLN A 245 -8.60 14.93 -10.18
N TRP A 246 -8.83 14.39 -11.39
CA TRP A 246 -9.87 13.41 -11.63
C TRP A 246 -9.66 12.16 -10.77
N THR A 247 -8.44 11.64 -10.67
CA THR A 247 -8.11 10.48 -9.83
C THR A 247 -8.33 10.79 -8.34
N ALA A 248 -7.88 11.95 -7.87
CA ALA A 248 -8.07 12.39 -6.49
C ALA A 248 -9.54 12.62 -6.10
N SER A 249 -10.40 12.94 -7.07
CA SER A 249 -11.86 13.06 -6.85
C SER A 249 -12.58 11.72 -6.59
N ASN A 250 -11.85 10.61 -6.54
CA ASN A 250 -12.33 9.24 -6.37
C ASN A 250 -13.41 8.85 -7.41
N PRO A 251 -13.04 8.75 -8.70
CA PRO A 251 -13.95 8.38 -9.77
C PRO A 251 -14.37 6.91 -9.65
N GLN A 252 -15.38 6.49 -10.42
CA GLN A 252 -15.97 5.14 -10.28
C GLN A 252 -14.94 4.00 -10.32
N ILE A 253 -13.87 4.12 -11.12
CA ILE A 253 -12.82 3.11 -11.19
C ILE A 253 -12.00 3.01 -9.89
N VAL A 254 -11.72 4.14 -9.25
CA VAL A 254 -10.99 4.17 -7.96
C VAL A 254 -11.91 3.69 -6.84
N LYS A 255 -13.19 4.11 -6.83
CA LYS A 255 -14.20 3.58 -5.90
C LYS A 255 -14.35 2.07 -5.99
N ALA A 256 -14.38 1.52 -7.22
CA ALA A 256 -14.43 0.08 -7.41
C ALA A 256 -13.19 -0.61 -6.85
N ALA A 257 -12.00 -0.01 -7.02
CA ALA A 257 -10.77 -0.49 -6.40
C ALA A 257 -10.84 -0.42 -4.87
N ASP A 258 -11.41 0.64 -4.29
CA ASP A 258 -11.59 0.78 -2.84
C ASP A 258 -12.42 -0.38 -2.29
N TYR A 259 -13.59 -0.65 -2.90
CA TYR A 259 -14.44 -1.77 -2.50
C TYR A 259 -13.74 -3.13 -2.63
N ILE A 260 -13.03 -3.36 -3.73
CA ILE A 260 -12.30 -4.62 -3.94
C ILE A 260 -11.19 -4.75 -2.89
N GLY A 261 -10.41 -3.70 -2.68
CA GLY A 261 -9.32 -3.67 -1.70
C GLY A 261 -9.84 -3.95 -0.29
N ARG A 262 -10.84 -3.18 0.14
CA ARG A 262 -11.42 -3.27 1.49
C ARG A 262 -12.01 -4.65 1.75
N PHE A 263 -12.86 -5.17 0.88
CA PHE A 263 -13.43 -6.50 1.09
C PHE A 263 -12.41 -7.63 1.03
N MET A 264 -11.39 -7.52 0.18
CA MET A 264 -10.32 -8.53 0.13
C MET A 264 -9.47 -8.51 1.40
N ASP A 265 -9.23 -7.33 1.95
CA ASP A 265 -8.52 -7.12 3.22
C ASP A 265 -9.32 -7.70 4.39
N ASP A 266 -10.60 -7.33 4.53
CA ASP A 266 -11.49 -7.82 5.60
C ASP A 266 -11.60 -9.35 5.60
N ILE A 267 -11.76 -9.97 4.41
CA ILE A 267 -11.82 -11.43 4.27
C ILE A 267 -10.50 -12.08 4.70
N ALA A 268 -9.36 -11.45 4.44
CA ALA A 268 -8.04 -11.98 4.80
C ALA A 268 -7.79 -11.84 6.31
N SER A 269 -8.06 -10.67 6.88
CA SER A 269 -7.88 -10.36 8.30
C SER A 269 -8.81 -11.20 9.18
N HIS A 270 -10.09 -11.35 8.81
CA HIS A 270 -11.04 -12.19 9.55
C HIS A 270 -10.57 -13.65 9.67
N LYS A 271 -9.94 -14.20 8.63
CA LYS A 271 -9.36 -15.55 8.67
C LYS A 271 -8.21 -15.64 9.67
N VAL A 272 -7.34 -14.63 9.75
CA VAL A 272 -6.20 -14.64 10.68
C VAL A 272 -6.69 -14.62 12.14
N HIS A 273 -7.70 -13.79 12.45
CA HIS A 273 -8.27 -13.72 13.80
C HIS A 273 -8.98 -15.00 14.23
N THR A 274 -9.64 -15.71 13.31
CA THR A 274 -10.29 -16.99 13.62
C THR A 274 -9.29 -18.13 13.92
N TYR A 275 -8.04 -18.04 13.44
CA TYR A 275 -6.98 -19.02 13.75
C TYR A 275 -6.04 -18.61 14.90
N SER A 276 -6.03 -17.33 15.31
CA SER A 276 -5.19 -16.81 16.39
C SER A 276 -6.03 -16.34 17.59
N GLN A 277 -6.43 -17.27 18.45
CA GLN A 277 -7.01 -16.95 19.76
C GLN A 277 -5.94 -16.41 20.72
N SER A 278 -5.38 -15.24 20.43
CA SER A 278 -4.74 -14.34 21.39
C SER A 278 -4.22 -13.12 20.65
N LEU A 279 -5.05 -12.11 20.46
CA LEU A 279 -4.72 -10.68 20.44
C LEU A 279 -6.08 -9.97 20.35
N ARG A 280 -6.25 -8.91 21.14
CA ARG A 280 -7.54 -8.30 21.47
C ARG A 280 -8.35 -7.95 20.23
N GLN A 281 -9.66 -8.18 20.34
CA GLN A 281 -10.70 -7.73 19.42
C GLN A 281 -10.52 -6.24 19.15
N CYS A 282 -10.08 -5.87 17.95
CA CYS A 282 -10.30 -4.55 17.34
C CYS A 282 -9.92 -4.62 15.85
N LEU A 283 -10.55 -5.52 15.10
CA LEU A 283 -10.68 -5.38 13.65
C LEU A 283 -12.03 -6.01 13.27
N LEU A 284 -13.02 -5.15 13.03
CA LEU A 284 -14.27 -5.51 12.35
C LEU A 284 -13.97 -5.81 10.88
#